data_AF-A0A3S0PD45-F1
#
_entry.id   AF-A0A3S0PD45-F1
#
_cell.length_a   1.000
_cell.length_b   1.000
_cell.length_c   1.000
_cell.angle_alpha   90.00
_cell.angle_beta   90.00
_cell.angle_gamma   90.00
#
_symmetry.space_group_name_H-M   'P 1'
#
loop_
_entity.id
_entity.type
_entity.pdbx_description
1 polymer ?
#
loop_
_entity_poly.entity_id
_entity_poly.type
_entity_poly.pdbx_seq_one_letter_code
_entity_poly.pdbx_strand_id
1 'polypeptide(L)'
;MSETSNTLSRRSALRFLGVAAGAMVALKVAPASASSLLGDSPDSALPSGAQTLASLTQRLAAAPRRREFKSVPFMVSEPEYWDHEAAAEILSYRGRPSQAWENSDIAAAWPGLMRESLNGQVFAHHNPDFLSVSATHGSAHLALFNQDMWDKYDLAGKTGGVATRNIFIIEKRGVSPSDDHENVAGFYGAMNNNIISLQRRGAVFVACHDSIHAIARGLQAKAMKDPDVIAADLTNNLIPGAVLVPSVVAFLAQLQRAGFTYAKGA
;
A
#
# COMPACT_ATOMS: atom_id res chain seq x y z
N MET A 1 -5.51 -11.94 -60.33
CA MET A 1 -5.49 -13.26 -59.67
C MET A 1 -5.05 -13.06 -58.23
N SER A 2 -6.00 -13.31 -57.32
CA SER A 2 -5.94 -13.54 -55.87
C SER A 2 -5.09 -12.70 -54.92
N GLU A 3 -5.82 -11.93 -54.10
CA GLU A 3 -5.60 -11.76 -52.66
C GLU A 3 -5.45 -13.09 -51.89
N THR A 4 -4.80 -13.01 -50.72
CA THR A 4 -4.97 -13.76 -49.44
C THR A 4 -3.59 -14.04 -48.82
N SER A 5 -3.35 -14.06 -47.51
CA SER A 5 -4.08 -13.58 -46.33
C SER A 5 -3.06 -13.53 -45.19
N ASN A 6 -3.23 -12.51 -44.35
CA ASN A 6 -2.66 -12.29 -43.04
C ASN A 6 -2.96 -13.48 -42.09
N THR A 7 -2.01 -13.99 -41.30
CA THR A 7 -2.19 -14.64 -39.98
C THR A 7 -0.89 -15.27 -39.46
N LEU A 8 0.12 -14.46 -39.12
CA LEU A 8 1.16 -14.93 -38.21
C LEU A 8 0.62 -14.84 -36.78
N SER A 9 0.35 -16.04 -36.26
CA SER A 9 -0.34 -16.37 -35.03
C SER A 9 0.25 -15.70 -33.78
N ARG A 10 -0.63 -15.01 -33.04
CA ARG A 10 -0.48 -14.42 -31.69
C ARG A 10 -0.25 -15.46 -30.57
N ARG A 11 0.43 -16.58 -30.82
CA ARG A 11 0.57 -17.71 -29.87
C ARG A 11 1.98 -18.01 -29.36
N SER A 12 2.96 -17.15 -29.61
CA SER A 12 4.36 -17.39 -29.20
C SER A 12 4.86 -16.52 -28.03
N ALA A 13 4.00 -15.71 -27.39
CA ALA A 13 4.42 -14.76 -26.34
C ALA A 13 4.14 -15.22 -24.89
N LEU A 14 3.72 -16.47 -24.65
CA LEU A 14 3.40 -16.98 -23.31
C LEU A 14 4.22 -18.25 -22.99
N ARG A 15 5.54 -18.12 -22.85
CA ARG A 15 6.43 -19.19 -22.33
C ARG A 15 7.67 -18.66 -21.59
N PHE A 16 7.51 -17.71 -20.65
CA PHE A 16 8.58 -17.34 -19.72
C PHE A 16 8.09 -17.18 -18.27
N LEU A 17 7.30 -18.12 -17.79
CA LEU A 17 7.08 -18.34 -16.36
C LEU A 17 7.41 -19.79 -16.03
N GLY A 18 8.64 -20.02 -15.58
CA GLY A 18 9.09 -21.34 -15.18
C GLY A 18 10.52 -21.35 -14.64
N VAL A 19 10.63 -21.63 -13.35
CA VAL A 19 11.78 -22.17 -12.61
C VAL A 19 12.83 -21.16 -12.10
N ALA A 20 12.73 -20.85 -10.80
CA ALA A 20 13.90 -20.77 -9.92
C ALA A 20 13.50 -21.30 -8.53
N ALA A 21 13.68 -22.60 -8.32
CA ALA A 21 13.59 -23.25 -7.02
C ALA A 21 15.01 -23.54 -6.51
N GLY A 22 15.30 -23.15 -5.27
CA GLY A 22 16.30 -23.80 -4.42
C GLY A 22 17.67 -23.14 -4.29
N ALA A 23 17.87 -22.42 -3.18
CA ALA A 23 19.01 -22.56 -2.26
C ALA A 23 18.80 -21.61 -1.07
N MET A 24 18.15 -22.07 0.01
CA MET A 24 18.13 -21.32 1.28
C MET A 24 19.34 -21.73 2.11
N VAL A 25 20.40 -20.93 2.05
CA VAL A 25 21.43 -20.92 3.10
C VAL A 25 20.82 -20.23 4.31
N ALA A 26 20.56 -20.98 5.38
CA ALA A 26 20.08 -20.44 6.65
C ALA A 26 21.22 -19.66 7.34
N LEU A 27 21.35 -18.37 6.99
CA LEU A 27 22.18 -17.45 7.75
C LEU A 27 21.44 -17.11 9.05
N LYS A 28 21.97 -17.55 10.19
CA LYS A 28 21.52 -17.11 11.51
C LYS A 28 21.83 -15.61 11.65
N VAL A 29 20.88 -14.76 11.29
CA VAL A 29 20.91 -13.32 11.58
C VAL A 29 20.27 -13.13 12.94
N ALA A 30 20.98 -12.48 13.87
CA ALA A 30 20.45 -12.08 15.17
C ALA A 30 19.16 -11.25 15.00
N PRO A 31 18.20 -11.28 15.95
CA PRO A 31 16.98 -10.49 15.83
C PRO A 31 17.36 -9.01 15.81
N ALA A 32 17.26 -8.40 14.64
CA ALA A 32 17.42 -6.98 14.48
C ALA A 32 16.20 -6.31 15.12
N SER A 33 16.42 -5.46 16.12
CA SER A 33 15.36 -4.71 16.80
C SER A 33 14.50 -3.95 15.79
N ALA A 34 13.18 -3.86 16.00
CA ALA A 34 12.19 -3.30 15.07
C ALA A 34 12.54 -1.93 14.46
N SER A 35 13.31 -1.10 15.18
CA SER A 35 13.84 0.18 14.69
C SER A 35 14.85 0.07 13.52
N SER A 36 15.37 -1.12 13.23
CA SER A 36 16.31 -1.38 12.13
C SER A 36 15.65 -1.94 10.86
N LEU A 37 14.38 -2.33 10.94
CA LEU A 37 13.60 -2.85 9.80
C LEU A 37 12.80 -1.75 9.10
N LEU A 38 12.49 -0.68 9.83
CA LEU A 38 12.21 0.62 9.25
C LEU A 38 13.56 1.17 8.81
N GLY A 39 13.97 0.88 7.57
CA GLY A 39 15.10 1.61 7.00
C GLY A 39 14.83 3.11 7.14
N ASP A 40 15.83 3.86 7.59
CA ASP A 40 15.90 5.29 7.30
C ASP A 40 15.67 5.44 5.79
N SER A 41 14.46 5.82 5.38
CA SER A 41 14.18 6.22 4.00
C SER A 41 13.86 7.70 4.03
N PRO A 42 14.92 8.54 3.96
CA PRO A 42 14.91 9.92 4.43
C PRO A 42 14.56 10.92 3.33
N ASP A 43 14.44 10.49 2.06
CA ASP A 43 14.25 11.39 0.94
C ASP A 43 13.04 11.01 0.08
N SER A 44 12.16 12.00 -0.08
CA SER A 44 11.11 12.06 -1.08
C SER A 44 11.65 11.73 -2.49
N ALA A 45 10.93 10.90 -3.24
CA ALA A 45 11.18 10.57 -4.63
C ALA A 45 10.08 11.13 -5.54
N LEU A 46 9.53 12.29 -5.17
CA LEU A 46 8.50 12.96 -5.96
C LEU A 46 9.05 13.39 -7.33
N PRO A 47 8.24 13.28 -8.40
CA PRO A 47 8.67 13.71 -9.73
C PRO A 47 9.02 15.19 -9.78
N SER A 48 9.98 15.56 -10.63
CA SER A 48 10.22 16.98 -10.93
C SER A 48 8.96 17.64 -11.47
N GLY A 49 8.60 18.81 -10.93
CA GLY A 49 7.38 19.53 -11.30
C GLY A 49 6.12 19.14 -10.52
N ALA A 50 6.18 18.18 -9.59
CA ALA A 50 5.04 17.70 -8.81
C ALA A 50 4.67 18.63 -7.62
N GLN A 51 4.40 19.90 -7.90
CA GLN A 51 4.19 20.92 -6.86
C GLN A 51 2.93 20.65 -6.02
N THR A 52 1.85 20.20 -6.67
CA THR A 52 0.58 19.93 -5.98
C THR A 52 0.71 18.69 -5.10
N LEU A 53 1.38 17.65 -5.60
CA LEU A 53 1.65 16.42 -4.88
C LEU A 53 2.63 16.63 -3.70
N ALA A 54 3.66 17.45 -3.89
CA ALA A 54 4.57 17.86 -2.81
C ALA A 54 3.81 18.59 -1.70
N SER A 55 2.94 19.53 -2.08
CA SER A 55 2.11 20.27 -1.13
C SER A 55 1.15 19.33 -0.36
N LEU A 56 0.52 18.36 -1.06
CA LEU A 56 -0.30 17.34 -0.39
C LEU A 56 0.53 16.51 0.59
N THR A 57 1.71 16.04 0.17
CA THR A 57 2.59 15.21 1.00
C THR A 57 2.96 15.94 2.30
N GLN A 58 3.29 17.24 2.21
CA GLN A 58 3.56 18.06 3.39
C GLN A 58 2.34 18.20 4.31
N ARG A 59 1.15 18.47 3.75
CA ARG A 59 -0.09 18.59 4.56
C ARG A 59 -0.46 17.26 5.22
N LEU A 60 -0.30 16.14 4.52
CA LEU A 60 -0.53 14.81 5.10
C LEU A 60 0.47 14.46 6.20
N ALA A 61 1.73 14.89 6.09
CA ALA A 61 2.73 14.70 7.13
C ALA A 61 2.43 15.56 8.38
N ALA A 62 1.88 16.76 8.19
CA ALA A 62 1.48 17.66 9.27
C ALA A 62 0.12 17.31 9.90
N ALA A 63 -0.75 16.57 9.19
CA ALA A 63 -2.07 16.23 9.67
C ALA A 63 -2.00 15.32 10.91
N PRO A 64 -2.82 15.59 11.95
CA PRO A 64 -2.85 14.76 13.16
C PRO A 64 -3.14 13.28 12.84
N ARG A 65 -2.40 12.38 13.49
CA ARG A 65 -2.63 10.93 13.43
C ARG A 65 -3.16 10.46 14.75
N ARG A 66 -4.34 9.85 14.74
CA ARG A 66 -4.99 9.40 15.98
C ARG A 66 -4.55 7.97 16.26
N ARG A 67 -3.59 7.79 17.17
CA ARG A 67 -2.89 6.50 17.39
C ARG A 67 -2.65 6.17 18.86
N GLU A 68 -3.45 6.74 19.76
CA GLU A 68 -3.32 6.55 21.21
C GLU A 68 -4.60 5.98 21.84
N PHE A 69 -5.29 5.10 21.12
CA PHE A 69 -6.54 4.52 21.59
C PHE A 69 -6.30 3.40 22.60
N LYS A 70 -7.09 3.37 23.67
CA LYS A 70 -7.17 2.21 24.58
C LYS A 70 -8.18 1.17 24.10
N SER A 71 -9.24 1.65 23.45
CA SER A 71 -10.31 0.90 22.81
C SER A 71 -10.92 1.80 21.74
N VAL A 72 -11.54 1.21 20.71
CA VAL A 72 -12.23 1.94 19.65
C VAL A 72 -13.59 1.30 19.37
N PRO A 73 -14.65 2.07 19.10
CA PRO A 73 -15.96 1.52 18.83
C PRO A 73 -16.00 0.79 17.49
N PHE A 74 -16.79 -0.27 17.39
CA PHE A 74 -16.99 -0.99 16.12
C PHE A 74 -17.47 -0.08 14.99
N MET A 75 -18.49 0.74 15.26
CA MET A 75 -19.00 1.73 14.30
C MET A 75 -18.45 3.11 14.66
N VAL A 76 -17.78 3.75 13.70
CA VAL A 76 -17.23 5.09 13.87
C VAL A 76 -18.15 6.11 13.22
N SER A 77 -18.76 6.98 14.03
CA SER A 77 -19.48 8.17 13.60
C SER A 77 -18.67 9.46 13.83
N GLU A 78 -17.82 9.45 14.86
CA GLU A 78 -17.15 10.66 15.33
C GLU A 78 -15.75 10.85 14.74
N PRO A 79 -15.36 12.10 14.39
CA PRO A 79 -14.03 12.44 13.86
C PRO A 79 -12.88 12.03 14.78
N GLU A 80 -13.15 12.01 16.09
CA GLU A 80 -12.66 11.09 17.12
C GLU A 80 -11.67 10.01 16.73
N TYR A 81 -12.19 9.09 15.94
CA TYR A 81 -11.67 7.73 15.85
C TYR A 81 -10.97 7.45 14.53
N TRP A 82 -10.78 8.48 13.69
CA TRP A 82 -10.17 8.33 12.37
C TRP A 82 -9.46 9.62 11.93
N ASP A 83 -8.64 9.52 10.89
CA ASP A 83 -7.78 10.62 10.44
C ASP A 83 -8.56 11.58 9.52
N HIS A 84 -9.63 12.19 10.03
CA HIS A 84 -10.57 12.96 9.22
C HIS A 84 -9.94 14.19 8.56
N GLU A 85 -8.98 14.84 9.21
CA GLU A 85 -8.23 15.97 8.66
C GLU A 85 -7.37 15.53 7.46
N ALA A 86 -6.63 14.42 7.60
CA ALA A 86 -5.83 13.88 6.50
C ALA A 86 -6.72 13.35 5.35
N ALA A 87 -7.86 12.75 5.66
CA ALA A 87 -8.82 12.31 4.65
C ALA A 87 -9.41 13.49 3.86
N ALA A 88 -9.69 14.62 4.53
CA ALA A 88 -10.13 15.85 3.87
C ALA A 88 -9.07 16.38 2.90
N GLU A 89 -7.78 16.29 3.23
CA GLU A 89 -6.67 16.67 2.34
C GLU A 89 -6.60 15.80 1.07
N ILE A 90 -6.88 14.50 1.19
CA ILE A 90 -6.95 13.61 0.02
C ILE A 90 -8.12 14.02 -0.89
N LEU A 91 -9.30 14.28 -0.30
CA LEU A 91 -10.51 14.66 -1.05
C LEU A 91 -10.40 16.07 -1.66
N SER A 92 -9.62 16.96 -1.04
CA SER A 92 -9.37 18.32 -1.53
C SER A 92 -8.30 18.37 -2.63
N TYR A 93 -7.59 17.26 -2.90
CA TYR A 93 -6.55 17.22 -3.91
C TYR A 93 -7.07 17.66 -5.30
N ARG A 94 -6.27 18.48 -5.99
CA ARG A 94 -6.61 19.05 -7.30
C ARG A 94 -5.61 18.69 -8.40
N GLY A 95 -4.49 18.04 -8.06
CA GLY A 95 -3.58 17.49 -9.06
C GLY A 95 -4.30 16.40 -9.87
N ARG A 96 -4.02 16.35 -11.18
CA ARG A 96 -4.64 15.41 -12.10
C ARG A 96 -3.58 14.78 -13.01
N PRO A 97 -3.82 13.53 -13.46
CA PRO A 97 -4.92 12.66 -13.09
C PRO A 97 -4.80 12.16 -11.64
N SER A 98 -5.87 11.56 -11.12
CA SER A 98 -5.83 10.87 -9.83
C SER A 98 -6.60 9.56 -9.89
N GLN A 99 -6.15 8.57 -9.14
CA GLN A 99 -6.65 7.21 -9.20
C GLN A 99 -6.76 6.60 -7.81
N ALA A 100 -7.91 5.99 -7.52
CA ALA A 100 -8.16 5.21 -6.32
C ALA A 100 -8.10 3.72 -6.65
N TRP A 101 -7.25 3.00 -5.93
CA TRP A 101 -7.01 1.57 -6.08
C TRP A 101 -7.68 0.80 -4.96
N GLU A 102 -8.73 0.06 -5.26
CA GLU A 102 -9.34 -0.83 -4.29
C GLU A 102 -8.51 -2.11 -4.15
N ASN A 103 -7.85 -2.25 -3.00
CA ASN A 103 -6.96 -3.37 -2.71
C ASN A 103 -7.59 -4.22 -1.60
N SER A 104 -8.09 -5.41 -1.93
CA SER A 104 -8.84 -6.28 -0.99
C SER A 104 -8.15 -7.59 -0.63
N ASP A 105 -7.26 -8.09 -1.50
CA ASP A 105 -6.57 -9.36 -1.32
C ASP A 105 -5.06 -9.17 -1.13
N ILE A 106 -4.50 -9.70 -0.04
CA ILE A 106 -3.06 -9.68 0.24
C ILE A 106 -2.25 -10.48 -0.79
N ALA A 107 -2.84 -11.50 -1.42
CA ALA A 107 -2.18 -12.29 -2.44
C ALA A 107 -2.15 -11.59 -3.81
N ALA A 108 -2.95 -10.54 -4.00
CA ALA A 108 -3.06 -9.84 -5.26
C ALA A 108 -1.85 -8.94 -5.55
N ALA A 109 -1.63 -8.66 -6.83
CA ALA A 109 -0.49 -7.89 -7.33
C ALA A 109 -0.66 -6.36 -7.21
N TRP A 110 -1.55 -5.87 -6.33
CA TRP A 110 -1.87 -4.44 -6.19
C TRP A 110 -0.66 -3.51 -6.03
N PRO A 111 0.44 -3.83 -5.31
CA PRO A 111 1.57 -2.90 -5.23
C PRO A 111 2.25 -2.74 -6.59
N GLY A 112 2.33 -3.83 -7.36
CA GLY A 112 2.88 -3.84 -8.72
C GLY A 112 2.02 -3.06 -9.69
N LEU A 113 0.69 -3.22 -9.63
CA LEU A 113 -0.26 -2.48 -10.47
C LEU A 113 -0.23 -0.97 -10.19
N MET A 114 -0.18 -0.59 -8.91
CA MET A 114 -0.01 0.81 -8.52
C MET A 114 1.31 1.40 -9.02
N ARG A 115 2.42 0.65 -8.89
CA ARG A 115 3.73 1.05 -9.43
C ARG A 115 3.67 1.26 -10.94
N GLU A 116 3.03 0.36 -11.68
CA GLU A 116 2.88 0.48 -13.14
C GLU A 116 2.10 1.72 -13.53
N SER A 117 1.01 2.02 -12.81
CA SER A 117 0.25 3.24 -13.03
C SER A 117 1.08 4.49 -12.76
N LEU A 118 1.79 4.56 -11.63
CA LEU A 118 2.70 5.66 -11.34
C LEU A 118 3.79 5.81 -12.42
N ASN A 119 4.40 4.71 -12.88
CA ASN A 119 5.43 4.75 -13.92
C ASN A 119 4.85 5.31 -15.24
N GLY A 120 3.72 4.78 -15.71
CA GLY A 120 3.09 5.22 -16.95
C GLY A 120 2.65 6.68 -16.88
N GLN A 121 2.01 7.08 -15.78
CA GLN A 121 1.50 8.45 -15.62
C GLN A 121 2.64 9.48 -15.55
N VAL A 122 3.68 9.20 -14.76
CA VAL A 122 4.79 10.14 -14.57
C VAL A 122 5.70 10.19 -15.80
N PHE A 123 6.13 9.04 -16.31
CA PHE A 123 7.20 9.00 -17.31
C PHE A 123 6.69 9.03 -18.76
N ALA A 124 5.58 8.35 -19.06
CA ALA A 124 5.05 8.29 -20.42
C ALA A 124 4.02 9.38 -20.70
N HIS A 125 3.20 9.73 -19.71
CA HIS A 125 2.15 10.75 -19.86
C HIS A 125 2.54 12.11 -19.29
N HIS A 126 3.72 12.25 -18.70
CA HIS A 126 4.24 13.51 -18.17
C HIS A 126 3.28 14.19 -17.17
N ASN A 127 2.66 13.38 -16.30
CA ASN A 127 1.79 13.86 -15.23
C ASN A 127 2.54 13.81 -13.90
N PRO A 128 3.37 14.82 -13.56
CA PRO A 128 4.18 14.79 -12.34
C PRO A 128 3.31 14.85 -11.07
N ASP A 129 2.13 15.46 -11.15
CA ASP A 129 1.13 15.55 -10.08
C ASP A 129 0.13 14.37 -10.10
N PHE A 130 0.47 13.24 -10.71
CA PHE A 130 -0.39 12.06 -10.64
C PHE A 130 -0.43 11.51 -9.19
N LEU A 131 -1.64 11.43 -8.62
CA LEU A 131 -1.86 10.85 -7.30
C LEU A 131 -2.51 9.47 -7.39
N SER A 132 -1.82 8.48 -6.83
CA SER A 132 -2.35 7.13 -6.61
C SER A 132 -2.72 6.93 -5.14
N VAL A 133 -3.99 6.67 -4.85
CA VAL A 133 -4.52 6.40 -3.51
C VAL A 133 -4.85 4.91 -3.38
N SER A 134 -4.20 4.21 -2.46
CA SER A 134 -4.53 2.84 -2.09
C SER A 134 -5.69 2.85 -1.10
N ALA A 135 -6.85 2.40 -1.53
CA ALA A 135 -8.00 2.09 -0.71
C ALA A 135 -7.89 0.62 -0.24
N THR A 136 -7.16 0.38 0.85
CA THR A 136 -6.81 -0.97 1.30
C THR A 136 -7.78 -1.48 2.37
N HIS A 137 -8.37 -2.65 2.12
CA HIS A 137 -9.28 -3.32 3.04
C HIS A 137 -9.16 -4.85 2.90
N GLY A 138 -10.02 -5.62 3.58
CA GLY A 138 -9.98 -7.08 3.50
C GLY A 138 -8.66 -7.68 4.00
N SER A 139 -8.18 -8.76 3.38
CA SER A 139 -6.91 -9.39 3.77
C SER A 139 -5.70 -8.54 3.39
N ALA A 140 -5.78 -7.73 2.33
CA ALA A 140 -4.74 -6.77 1.95
C ALA A 140 -4.43 -5.78 3.08
N HIS A 141 -5.39 -5.51 3.97
CA HIS A 141 -5.20 -4.59 5.07
C HIS A 141 -4.07 -5.00 6.04
N LEU A 142 -3.76 -6.30 6.13
CA LEU A 142 -2.63 -6.79 6.92
C LEU A 142 -1.30 -6.14 6.52
N ALA A 143 -1.15 -5.73 5.26
CA ALA A 143 0.05 -5.04 4.76
C ALA A 143 0.25 -3.65 5.40
N LEU A 144 -0.79 -3.03 5.96
CA LEU A 144 -0.75 -1.70 6.57
C LEU A 144 -0.42 -1.69 8.07
N PHE A 145 -0.23 -2.85 8.70
CA PHE A 145 0.26 -2.91 10.09
C PHE A 145 1.78 -2.95 10.14
N ASN A 146 2.38 -2.39 11.17
CA ASN A 146 3.82 -2.54 11.40
C ASN A 146 4.20 -4.01 11.68
N GLN A 147 5.49 -4.31 11.65
CA GLN A 147 5.99 -5.67 11.90
C GLN A 147 5.67 -6.15 13.32
N ASP A 148 5.67 -5.26 14.31
CA ASP A 148 5.41 -5.63 15.70
C ASP A 148 4.01 -6.24 15.88
N MET A 149 3.00 -5.75 15.14
CA MET A 149 1.67 -6.37 15.14
C MET A 149 1.63 -7.71 14.43
N TRP A 150 2.42 -7.87 13.36
CA TRP A 150 2.56 -9.16 12.69
C TRP A 150 3.09 -10.21 13.65
N ASP A 151 4.09 -9.86 14.45
CA ASP A 151 4.71 -10.77 15.41
C ASP A 151 3.79 -11.01 16.63
N LYS A 152 3.21 -9.93 17.19
CA LYS A 152 2.34 -9.97 18.37
C LYS A 152 1.07 -10.80 18.15
N TYR A 153 0.45 -10.68 16.97
CA TYR A 153 -0.81 -11.34 16.66
C TYR A 153 -0.67 -12.53 15.70
N ASP A 154 0.56 -12.90 15.33
CA ASP A 154 0.83 -13.98 14.38
C ASP A 154 0.05 -13.80 13.06
N LEU A 155 0.12 -12.58 12.52
CA LEU A 155 -0.66 -12.20 11.33
C LEU A 155 -0.20 -12.95 10.07
N ALA A 156 1.01 -13.50 10.06
CA ALA A 156 1.50 -14.38 9.01
C ALA A 156 0.53 -15.55 8.74
N GLY A 157 -0.04 -16.13 9.80
CA GLY A 157 -1.04 -17.21 9.69
C GLY A 157 -2.36 -16.80 9.02
N LYS A 158 -2.62 -15.49 8.86
CA LYS A 158 -3.81 -14.95 8.18
C LYS A 158 -3.58 -14.63 6.70
N THR A 159 -2.36 -14.78 6.20
CA THR A 159 -2.00 -14.46 4.81
C THR A 159 -2.25 -15.59 3.82
N GLY A 160 -2.62 -16.79 4.29
CA GLY A 160 -2.70 -17.97 3.44
C GLY A 160 -1.34 -18.45 2.92
N GLY A 161 -0.25 -18.10 3.60
CA GLY A 161 1.12 -18.48 3.23
C GLY A 161 1.81 -17.51 2.27
N VAL A 162 1.16 -16.39 1.91
CA VAL A 162 1.74 -15.35 1.03
C VAL A 162 3.01 -14.75 1.64
N ALA A 163 2.99 -14.49 2.95
CA ALA A 163 4.13 -13.90 3.63
C ALA A 163 4.25 -14.37 5.08
N THR A 164 5.49 -14.60 5.52
CA THR A 164 5.82 -14.96 6.91
C THR A 164 6.09 -13.73 7.79
N ARG A 165 6.18 -12.54 7.17
CA ARG A 165 6.41 -11.24 7.81
C ARG A 165 5.84 -10.14 6.90
N ASN A 166 5.75 -8.90 7.37
CA ASN A 166 5.27 -7.81 6.51
C ASN A 166 6.34 -7.39 5.50
N ILE A 167 6.38 -8.06 4.35
CA ILE A 167 7.30 -7.75 3.25
C ILE A 167 6.91 -6.47 2.49
N PHE A 168 5.67 -6.02 2.62
CA PHE A 168 5.15 -4.85 1.90
C PHE A 168 5.75 -3.54 2.41
N ILE A 169 6.28 -3.53 3.63
CA ILE A 169 6.90 -2.35 4.25
C ILE A 169 8.43 -2.37 4.16
N ILE A 170 8.99 -3.25 3.31
CA ILE A 170 10.43 -3.40 3.13
C ILE A 170 10.81 -2.89 1.75
N GLU A 171 11.52 -1.77 1.71
CA GLU A 171 12.18 -1.35 0.48
C GLU A 171 13.40 -2.23 0.19
N LYS A 172 13.61 -2.57 -1.08
CA LYS A 172 14.76 -3.35 -1.50
C LYS A 172 16.05 -2.59 -1.19
N ARG A 173 17.04 -3.26 -0.60
CA ARG A 173 18.35 -2.63 -0.34
C ARG A 173 19.07 -2.29 -1.65
N GLY A 174 19.72 -1.12 -1.67
CA GLY A 174 20.60 -0.68 -2.75
C GLY A 174 19.89 -0.14 -3.99
N VAL A 175 18.58 0.10 -3.92
CA VAL A 175 17.86 0.83 -4.97
C VAL A 175 17.88 2.34 -4.69
N SER A 176 17.81 3.15 -5.75
CA SER A 176 17.82 4.60 -5.67
C SER A 176 16.81 5.22 -6.64
N PRO A 177 16.16 6.36 -6.30
CA PRO A 177 15.38 7.14 -7.26
C PRO A 177 16.20 7.59 -8.50
N SER A 178 17.53 7.54 -8.44
CA SER A 178 18.42 7.80 -9.57
C SER A 178 18.69 6.57 -10.45
N ASP A 179 18.14 5.40 -10.12
CA ASP A 179 18.29 4.19 -10.93
C ASP A 179 17.70 4.38 -12.33
N ASP A 180 18.32 3.73 -13.32
CA ASP A 180 17.78 3.64 -14.67
C ASP A 180 16.34 3.06 -14.63
N HIS A 181 15.41 3.72 -15.32
CA HIS A 181 14.01 3.29 -15.40
C HIS A 181 13.83 1.91 -16.05
N GLU A 182 14.78 1.49 -16.91
CA GLU A 182 14.79 0.17 -17.54
C GLU A 182 15.34 -0.93 -16.61
N ASN A 183 15.94 -0.57 -15.47
CA ASN A 183 16.41 -1.54 -14.51
C ASN A 183 15.25 -2.18 -13.74
N VAL A 184 14.85 -3.38 -14.17
CA VAL A 184 13.79 -4.17 -13.51
C VAL A 184 14.07 -4.47 -12.03
N ALA A 185 15.32 -4.42 -11.62
CA ALA A 185 15.77 -4.64 -10.25
C ALA A 185 15.93 -3.33 -9.44
N GLY A 186 15.81 -2.17 -10.07
CA GLY A 186 15.97 -0.84 -9.47
C GLY A 186 14.69 -0.29 -8.84
N PHE A 187 14.74 0.98 -8.41
CA PHE A 187 13.68 1.63 -7.63
C PHE A 187 12.29 1.62 -8.30
N TYR A 188 12.23 1.87 -9.61
CA TYR A 188 11.00 1.86 -10.40
C TYR A 188 10.64 0.47 -10.98
N GLY A 189 11.50 -0.51 -10.76
CA GLY A 189 11.44 -1.84 -11.35
C GLY A 189 10.44 -2.78 -10.68
N ALA A 190 10.09 -3.87 -11.36
CA ALA A 190 9.07 -4.83 -10.91
C ALA A 190 9.52 -5.64 -9.69
N MET A 191 10.82 -5.68 -9.41
CA MET A 191 11.36 -6.35 -8.21
C MET A 191 11.33 -5.47 -6.95
N ASN A 192 10.82 -4.24 -7.04
CA ASN A 192 10.71 -3.30 -5.92
C ASN A 192 9.24 -2.92 -5.62
N ASN A 193 8.33 -3.88 -5.73
CA ASN A 193 6.90 -3.69 -5.49
C ASN A 193 6.59 -3.66 -3.97
N ASN A 194 6.70 -2.51 -3.34
CA ASN A 194 6.44 -2.34 -1.91
C ASN A 194 5.79 -0.98 -1.60
N ILE A 195 5.14 -0.87 -0.44
CA ILE A 195 4.44 0.34 0.02
C ILE A 195 5.41 1.50 0.21
N ILE A 196 6.59 1.27 0.76
CA ILE A 196 7.55 2.34 1.08
C ILE A 196 7.99 3.08 -0.18
N SER A 197 8.41 2.37 -1.22
CA SER A 197 8.80 2.98 -2.49
C SER A 197 7.62 3.67 -3.19
N LEU A 198 6.39 3.17 -3.02
CA LEU A 198 5.19 3.86 -3.51
C LEU A 198 4.92 5.17 -2.73
N GLN A 199 5.03 5.16 -1.40
CA GLN A 199 4.88 6.35 -0.55
C GLN A 199 5.94 7.40 -0.85
N ARG A 200 7.19 7.01 -1.06
CA ARG A 200 8.28 7.92 -1.47
C ARG A 200 7.95 8.65 -2.78
N ARG A 201 7.16 8.04 -3.65
CA ARG A 201 6.68 8.62 -4.92
C ARG A 201 5.35 9.37 -4.79
N GLY A 202 4.89 9.61 -3.56
CA GLY A 202 3.67 10.37 -3.26
C GLY A 202 2.38 9.54 -3.24
N ALA A 203 2.44 8.22 -3.38
CA ALA A 203 1.24 7.39 -3.21
C ALA A 203 0.73 7.45 -1.76
N VAL A 204 -0.58 7.53 -1.59
CA VAL A 204 -1.22 7.62 -0.27
C VAL A 204 -1.92 6.31 0.06
N PHE A 205 -1.73 5.78 1.25
CA PHE A 205 -2.37 4.56 1.71
C PHE A 205 -3.47 4.85 2.71
N VAL A 206 -4.67 4.35 2.43
CA VAL A 206 -5.86 4.51 3.25
C VAL A 206 -6.20 3.18 3.90
N ALA A 207 -6.29 3.19 5.23
CA ALA A 207 -6.62 2.07 6.10
C ALA A 207 -8.12 2.05 6.43
N CYS A 208 -8.70 0.86 6.55
CA CYS A 208 -10.14 0.66 6.77
C CYS A 208 -10.43 0.22 8.20
N HIS A 209 -11.07 1.08 8.99
CA HIS A 209 -11.47 0.75 10.38
C HIS A 209 -12.36 -0.50 10.45
N ASP A 210 -13.34 -0.65 9.56
CA ASP A 210 -14.16 -1.87 9.47
C ASP A 210 -13.32 -3.14 9.30
N SER A 211 -12.26 -3.07 8.49
CA SER A 211 -11.34 -4.20 8.27
C SER A 211 -10.49 -4.48 9.51
N ILE A 212 -10.05 -3.45 10.23
CA ILE A 212 -9.34 -3.61 11.51
C ILE A 212 -10.22 -4.38 12.49
N HIS A 213 -11.51 -4.01 12.62
CA HIS A 213 -12.42 -4.75 13.50
C HIS A 213 -12.68 -6.18 13.04
N ALA A 214 -12.83 -6.42 11.74
CA ALA A 214 -12.98 -7.79 11.22
C ALA A 214 -11.76 -8.66 11.57
N ILE A 215 -10.56 -8.11 11.41
CA ILE A 215 -9.29 -8.77 11.77
C ILE A 215 -9.23 -8.99 13.28
N ALA A 216 -9.52 -7.97 14.09
CA ALA A 216 -9.50 -8.03 15.55
C ALA A 216 -10.44 -9.11 16.11
N ARG A 217 -11.66 -9.21 15.59
CA ARG A 217 -12.61 -10.29 15.96
C ARG A 217 -12.08 -11.67 15.58
N GLY A 218 -11.39 -11.78 14.44
CA GLY A 218 -10.70 -13.01 14.02
C GLY A 218 -9.48 -13.40 14.87
N LEU A 219 -9.02 -12.51 15.75
CA LEU A 219 -7.89 -12.71 16.68
C LEU A 219 -8.35 -12.92 18.13
N GLN A 220 -9.55 -12.45 18.49
CA GLN A 220 -10.10 -12.43 19.85
C GLN A 220 -9.90 -13.75 20.62
N ALA A 221 -10.27 -14.89 20.03
CA ALA A 221 -10.20 -16.19 20.71
C ALA A 221 -8.76 -16.56 21.11
N LYS A 222 -7.79 -16.31 20.23
CA LYS A 222 -6.37 -16.59 20.48
C LYS A 222 -5.75 -15.57 21.45
N ALA A 223 -6.14 -14.31 21.34
CA ALA A 223 -5.62 -13.22 22.16
C ALA A 223 -6.24 -13.15 23.57
N MET A 224 -7.39 -13.80 23.79
CA MET A 224 -8.19 -13.72 25.03
C MET A 224 -8.43 -12.26 25.47
N LYS A 225 -8.75 -11.38 24.51
CA LYS A 225 -8.95 -9.94 24.72
C LYS A 225 -10.21 -9.46 24.01
N ASP A 226 -10.77 -8.36 24.50
CA ASP A 226 -11.86 -7.65 23.84
C ASP A 226 -11.44 -7.24 22.41
N PRO A 227 -12.26 -7.51 21.38
CA PRO A 227 -11.93 -7.17 19.99
C PRO A 227 -11.75 -5.66 19.76
N ASP A 228 -12.41 -4.81 20.54
CA ASP A 228 -12.29 -3.36 20.42
C ASP A 228 -10.96 -2.85 20.98
N VAL A 229 -10.41 -3.55 21.99
CA VAL A 229 -9.04 -3.31 22.50
C VAL A 229 -7.99 -3.81 21.51
N ILE A 230 -8.21 -4.97 20.87
CA ILE A 230 -7.32 -5.46 19.80
C ILE A 230 -7.36 -4.50 18.61
N ALA A 231 -8.54 -4.01 18.22
CA ALA A 231 -8.70 -3.05 17.13
C ALA A 231 -7.97 -1.74 17.44
N ALA A 232 -8.06 -1.22 18.67
CA ALA A 232 -7.32 -0.04 19.08
C ALA A 232 -5.80 -0.24 18.97
N ASP A 233 -5.30 -1.37 19.44
CA ASP A 233 -3.88 -1.71 19.37
C ASP A 233 -3.39 -1.85 17.91
N LEU A 234 -4.16 -2.50 17.04
CA LEU A 234 -3.88 -2.58 15.61
C LEU A 234 -3.90 -1.19 14.94
N THR A 235 -4.91 -0.36 15.26
CA THR A 235 -5.03 1.02 14.76
C THR A 235 -3.84 1.88 15.15
N ASN A 236 -3.41 1.80 16.41
CA ASN A 236 -2.26 2.56 16.91
C ASN A 236 -0.95 2.16 16.20
N ASN A 237 -0.90 0.95 15.65
CA ASN A 237 0.27 0.35 15.02
C ASN A 237 0.14 0.20 13.49
N LEU A 238 -0.66 1.06 12.85
CA LEU A 238 -0.60 1.27 11.41
C LEU A 238 0.77 1.79 10.99
N ILE A 239 1.18 1.48 9.77
CA ILE A 239 2.45 1.97 9.20
C ILE A 239 2.47 3.51 9.12
N PRO A 240 3.65 4.14 9.20
CA PRO A 240 3.78 5.58 8.99
C PRO A 240 3.12 6.03 7.68
N GLY A 241 2.39 7.14 7.74
CA GLY A 241 1.71 7.74 6.58
C GLY A 241 0.39 7.08 6.16
N ALA A 242 -0.01 5.95 6.75
CA ALA A 242 -1.35 5.39 6.50
C ALA A 242 -2.44 6.30 7.10
N VAL A 243 -3.48 6.58 6.30
CA VAL A 243 -4.63 7.41 6.67
C VAL A 243 -5.80 6.52 7.06
N LEU A 244 -6.21 6.53 8.31
CA LEU A 244 -7.36 5.74 8.77
C LEU A 244 -8.68 6.42 8.37
N VAL A 245 -9.59 5.67 7.74
CA VAL A 245 -10.97 6.08 7.48
C VAL A 245 -11.96 5.05 8.05
N PRO A 246 -13.22 5.44 8.34
CA PRO A 246 -14.20 4.53 8.94
C PRO A 246 -14.47 3.31 8.06
N SER A 247 -14.70 3.56 6.76
CA SER A 247 -14.96 2.51 5.79
C SER A 247 -14.34 2.88 4.46
N VAL A 248 -13.36 2.11 4.00
CA VAL A 248 -12.73 2.34 2.70
C VAL A 248 -13.74 2.19 1.56
N VAL A 249 -14.71 1.27 1.68
CA VAL A 249 -15.74 1.06 0.65
C VAL A 249 -16.63 2.30 0.52
N ALA A 250 -17.00 2.93 1.64
CA ALA A 250 -17.72 4.21 1.61
C ALA A 250 -16.81 5.36 1.15
N PHE A 251 -15.53 5.35 1.54
CA PHE A 251 -14.58 6.38 1.16
C PHE A 251 -14.25 6.37 -0.34
N LEU A 252 -14.28 5.21 -0.99
CA LEU A 252 -14.17 5.08 -2.45
C LEU A 252 -15.25 5.88 -3.19
N ALA A 253 -16.48 5.93 -2.67
CA ALA A 253 -17.52 6.78 -3.23
C ALA A 253 -17.17 8.28 -3.08
N GLN A 254 -16.55 8.68 -1.97
CA GLN A 254 -16.09 10.06 -1.77
C GLN A 254 -14.92 10.41 -2.69
N LEU A 255 -13.96 9.51 -2.87
CA LEU A 255 -12.85 9.67 -3.81
C LEU A 255 -13.37 9.84 -5.25
N GLN A 256 -14.31 9.00 -5.68
CA GLN A 256 -14.92 9.13 -7.01
C GLN A 256 -15.68 10.45 -7.18
N ARG A 257 -16.43 10.90 -6.15
CA ARG A 257 -17.06 12.23 -6.15
C ARG A 257 -16.04 13.37 -6.22
N ALA A 258 -14.86 13.19 -5.64
CA ALA A 258 -13.72 14.11 -5.76
C ALA A 258 -12.98 13.98 -7.11
N GLY A 259 -13.46 13.14 -8.03
CA GLY A 259 -12.94 12.98 -9.39
C GLY A 259 -11.80 11.97 -9.52
N PHE A 260 -11.55 11.14 -8.52
CA PHE A 260 -10.60 10.03 -8.67
C PHE A 260 -11.19 8.97 -9.57
N THR A 261 -10.39 8.50 -10.53
CA THR A 261 -10.73 7.30 -11.31
C THR A 261 -10.62 6.06 -10.44
N TYR A 262 -11.49 5.08 -10.64
CA TYR A 262 -11.44 3.82 -9.91
C TYR A 262 -10.61 2.77 -10.67
N ALA A 263 -9.81 2.01 -9.92
CA ALA A 263 -9.14 0.80 -10.40
C ALA A 263 -9.23 -0.30 -9.33
N LYS A 264 -9.35 -1.56 -9.77
CA LYS A 264 -9.33 -2.73 -8.89
C LYS A 264 -7.90 -3.27 -8.80
N GLY A 265 -7.39 -3.46 -7.59
CA GLY A 265 -6.05 -4.01 -7.29
C GLY A 265 -5.93 -5.53 -7.41
N ALA A 266 -6.81 -6.16 -8.20
CA ALA A 266 -7.21 -7.58 -8.16
C ALA A 266 -8.12 -7.97 -6.98
#